data_AF-A0A1B1Z0Y0-F1
#
_entry.id   AF-A0A1B1Z0Y0-F1
#
_cell.length_a   1.000
_cell.length_b   1.000
_cell.length_c   1.000
_cell.angle_alpha   90.00
_cell.angle_beta   90.00
_cell.angle_gamma   90.00
#
_symmetry.space_group_name_H-M   'P 1'
#
loop_
_entity.id
_entity.type
_entity.pdbx_description
1 polymer ?
#
loop_
_entity_poly.entity_id
_entity_poly.type
_entity_poly.pdbx_seq_one_letter_code
_entity_poly.pdbx_strand_id
1 'polypeptide(L)'
;MKIKHVDNEKGSTLLVVMGLLMASIFISFIFFDFFTTFATKRVSQTSADAAALAASNEAKEVYNKELTKELKDRMDELKKDAEKEKEKEGEGEEPPAEDDGLLDGIFDGVGKEMPADLEAWLEDPTVDVDLNDALKYLFEEEEVNQIACGAINANRSRIEEAARHYATKNKSDDVEVEFFYNNAFQIYVEVKKGAEFVTVDEEALGENNQVKANASSVIQSPKGINIICN
;
A
#
# COMPACT_ATOMS: atom_id res chain seq x y z
N MET A 1 -58.69 -14.52 72.10
CA MET A 1 -57.32 -14.57 71.55
C MET A 1 -57.44 -14.59 70.03
N LYS A 2 -57.23 -13.45 69.34
CA LYS A 2 -57.37 -13.38 67.87
C LYS A 2 -56.04 -13.75 67.23
N ILE A 3 -56.00 -14.84 66.49
CA ILE A 3 -54.83 -15.28 65.73
C ILE A 3 -54.77 -14.44 64.45
N LYS A 4 -53.77 -13.56 64.39
CA LYS A 4 -53.48 -12.69 63.24
C LYS A 4 -53.03 -13.60 62.08
N HIS A 5 -53.88 -13.73 61.06
CA HIS A 5 -53.50 -14.44 59.84
C HIS A 5 -52.47 -13.57 59.09
N VAL A 6 -51.34 -14.16 58.74
CA VAL A 6 -50.35 -13.54 57.86
C VAL A 6 -50.82 -13.84 56.44
N ASP A 7 -51.33 -12.83 55.76
CA ASP A 7 -51.73 -12.96 54.36
C ASP A 7 -50.48 -13.26 53.52
N ASN A 8 -50.54 -14.38 52.81
CA ASN A 8 -49.45 -14.87 51.98
C ASN A 8 -49.43 -14.06 50.69
N GLU A 9 -48.58 -13.03 50.60
CA GLU A 9 -48.37 -12.20 49.41
C GLU A 9 -47.67 -12.99 48.28
N LYS A 10 -48.33 -14.03 47.76
CA LYS A 10 -47.82 -14.84 46.63
C LYS A 10 -47.88 -14.12 45.27
N GLY A 11 -48.40 -12.89 45.20
CA GLY A 11 -48.62 -12.15 43.96
C GLY A 11 -47.51 -11.16 43.58
N SER A 12 -46.81 -10.56 44.55
CA SER A 12 -45.88 -9.45 44.28
C SER A 12 -44.57 -9.92 43.62
N THR A 13 -44.01 -11.04 44.09
CA THR A 13 -42.72 -11.55 43.58
C THR A 13 -42.78 -11.96 42.10
N LEU A 14 -43.93 -12.44 41.61
CA LEU A 14 -44.08 -12.83 40.20
C LEU A 14 -43.98 -11.62 39.26
N LEU A 15 -44.60 -10.49 39.62
CA LEU A 15 -44.52 -9.26 38.83
C LEU A 15 -43.10 -8.68 38.81
N VAL A 16 -42.41 -8.73 39.95
CA VAL A 16 -41.01 -8.29 40.04
C VAL A 16 -40.11 -9.14 39.15
N VAL A 17 -40.25 -10.47 39.19
CA VAL A 17 -39.48 -11.39 38.35
C VAL A 17 -39.77 -11.17 36.86
N MET A 18 -41.03 -10.98 36.48
CA MET A 18 -41.41 -10.70 35.10
C MET A 18 -40.83 -9.36 34.61
N GLY A 19 -40.87 -8.32 35.45
CA GLY A 19 -40.26 -7.02 35.16
C GLY A 19 -38.75 -7.11 34.97
N LEU A 20 -38.06 -7.87 35.84
CA LEU A 20 -36.62 -8.12 35.74
C LEU A 20 -36.26 -8.89 34.47
N LEU A 21 -37.05 -9.89 34.09
CA LEU A 21 -36.86 -10.63 32.84
C LEU A 21 -37.04 -9.73 31.61
N MET A 22 -38.09 -8.93 31.56
CA MET A 22 -38.31 -7.97 30.46
C MET A 22 -37.19 -6.94 30.37
N ALA A 23 -36.74 -6.40 31.51
CA ALA A 23 -35.60 -5.48 31.55
C ALA A 23 -34.30 -6.14 31.07
N SER A 24 -34.04 -7.38 31.48
CA SER A 24 -32.87 -8.15 31.04
C SER A 24 -32.88 -8.40 29.52
N ILE A 25 -34.02 -8.80 28.96
CA ILE A 25 -34.20 -8.99 27.51
C ILE A 25 -33.95 -7.68 26.76
N PHE A 26 -34.52 -6.57 27.22
CA PHE A 26 -34.33 -5.26 26.59
C PHE A 26 -32.87 -4.82 26.62
N ILE A 27 -32.21 -4.95 27.77
CA ILE A 27 -30.77 -4.66 27.92
C ILE A 27 -29.94 -5.55 26.99
N SER A 28 -30.32 -6.83 26.82
CA SER A 28 -29.62 -7.75 25.94
C SER A 28 -29.70 -7.33 24.47
N PHE A 29 -30.83 -6.81 24.01
CA PHE A 29 -30.95 -6.26 22.64
C PHE A 29 -30.04 -5.05 22.43
N ILE A 30 -30.01 -4.12 23.38
CA ILE A 30 -29.10 -2.96 23.31
C ILE A 30 -27.63 -3.41 23.22
N PHE A 31 -27.22 -4.37 24.05
CA PHE A 31 -25.85 -4.90 24.00
C PHE A 31 -25.57 -5.64 22.69
N PHE A 32 -26.55 -6.36 22.15
CA PHE A 32 -26.42 -7.04 20.87
C PHE A 32 -26.18 -6.05 19.73
N ASP A 33 -26.97 -4.98 19.63
CA ASP A 33 -26.80 -3.95 18.59
C ASP A 33 -25.45 -3.22 18.69
N PHE A 34 -25.01 -2.90 19.91
CA PHE A 34 -23.67 -2.34 20.09
C PHE A 34 -22.60 -3.33 19.65
N PHE A 35 -22.71 -4.60 20.05
CA PHE A 35 -21.74 -5.62 19.71
C PHE A 35 -21.65 -5.85 18.19
N THR A 36 -22.78 -5.94 17.49
CA THR A 36 -22.81 -6.13 16.03
C THR A 36 -22.21 -4.92 15.30
N THR A 37 -22.53 -3.71 15.74
CA THR A 37 -21.93 -2.47 15.19
C THR A 37 -20.42 -2.43 15.39
N PHE A 38 -19.94 -2.72 16.61
CA PHE A 38 -18.50 -2.72 16.90
C PHE A 38 -17.76 -3.83 16.14
N ALA A 39 -18.34 -5.02 16.05
CA ALA A 39 -17.79 -6.12 15.27
C ALA A 39 -17.67 -5.72 13.79
N THR A 40 -18.71 -5.12 13.23
CA THR A 40 -18.73 -4.64 11.84
C THR A 40 -17.64 -3.59 11.61
N LYS A 41 -17.53 -2.57 12.49
CA LYS A 41 -16.48 -1.55 12.39
C LYS A 41 -15.07 -2.13 12.45
N ARG A 42 -14.82 -3.08 13.35
CA ARG A 42 -13.50 -3.73 13.45
C ARG A 42 -13.16 -4.52 12.18
N VAL A 43 -14.13 -5.26 11.65
CA VAL A 43 -13.96 -5.99 10.38
C VAL A 43 -13.69 -5.01 9.25
N SER A 44 -14.50 -3.95 9.09
CA SER A 44 -14.28 -2.93 8.04
C SER A 44 -12.91 -2.28 8.14
N GLN A 45 -12.41 -1.97 9.34
CA GLN A 45 -11.05 -1.43 9.51
C GLN A 45 -9.99 -2.43 9.06
N THR A 46 -10.12 -3.70 9.48
CA THR A 46 -9.18 -4.75 9.04
C THR A 46 -9.22 -4.94 7.51
N SER A 47 -10.40 -4.83 6.89
CA SER A 47 -10.55 -4.86 5.44
C SER A 47 -9.83 -3.68 4.77
N ALA A 48 -10.04 -2.45 5.28
CA ALA A 48 -9.40 -1.25 4.75
C ALA A 48 -7.88 -1.32 4.88
N ASP A 49 -7.37 -1.70 6.06
CA ASP A 49 -5.93 -1.85 6.29
C ASP A 49 -5.32 -2.91 5.35
N ALA A 50 -5.96 -4.07 5.21
CA ALA A 50 -5.50 -5.14 4.33
C ALA A 50 -5.52 -4.71 2.85
N ALA A 51 -6.56 -4.01 2.43
CA ALA A 51 -6.70 -3.51 1.06
C ALA A 51 -5.67 -2.41 0.75
N ALA A 52 -5.44 -1.47 1.67
CA ALA A 52 -4.42 -0.43 1.53
C ALA A 52 -3.01 -1.02 1.46
N LEU A 53 -2.69 -1.99 2.32
CA LEU A 53 -1.41 -2.70 2.28
C LEU A 53 -1.22 -3.47 0.97
N ALA A 54 -2.24 -4.22 0.55
CA ALA A 54 -2.20 -4.97 -0.71
C ALA A 54 -2.00 -4.04 -1.91
N ALA A 55 -2.76 -2.95 -1.98
CA ALA A 55 -2.62 -1.95 -3.04
C ALA A 55 -1.20 -1.35 -3.06
N SER A 56 -0.66 -0.97 -1.89
CA SER A 56 0.67 -0.37 -1.80
C SER A 56 1.79 -1.34 -2.20
N ASN A 57 1.65 -2.64 -1.88
CA ASN A 57 2.60 -3.67 -2.28
C ASN A 57 2.51 -3.95 -3.79
N GLU A 58 1.30 -3.99 -4.34
CA GLU A 58 1.09 -4.18 -5.78
C GLU A 58 1.64 -3.02 -6.58
N ALA A 59 1.39 -1.78 -6.12
CA ALA A 59 1.96 -0.57 -6.72
C ALA A 59 3.49 -0.63 -6.71
N LYS A 60 4.08 -1.04 -5.56
CA LYS A 60 5.52 -1.26 -5.42
C LYS A 60 6.07 -2.24 -6.44
N GLU A 61 5.43 -3.39 -6.57
CA GLU A 61 5.87 -4.42 -7.52
C GLU A 61 5.82 -3.91 -8.96
N VAL A 62 4.72 -3.25 -9.34
CA VAL A 62 4.53 -2.71 -10.68
C VAL A 62 5.61 -1.71 -11.05
N TYR A 63 5.82 -0.67 -10.24
CA TYR A 63 6.80 0.34 -10.62
C TYR A 63 8.24 -0.15 -10.48
N ASN A 64 8.54 -1.02 -9.50
CA ASN A 64 9.87 -1.61 -9.39
C ASN A 64 10.22 -2.43 -10.63
N LYS A 65 9.25 -3.15 -11.18
CA LYS A 65 9.43 -3.91 -12.42
C LYS A 65 9.76 -2.99 -13.60
N GLU A 66 9.06 -1.86 -13.72
CA GLU A 66 9.32 -0.91 -14.81
C GLU A 66 10.66 -0.18 -14.61
N LEU A 67 10.97 0.28 -13.39
CA LEU A 67 12.26 0.87 -13.08
C LEU A 67 13.41 -0.09 -13.35
N THR A 68 13.28 -1.37 -12.99
CA THR A 68 14.30 -2.38 -13.26
C THR A 68 14.49 -2.61 -14.77
N LYS A 69 13.42 -2.52 -15.55
CA LYS A 69 13.46 -2.65 -17.00
C LYS A 69 14.20 -1.47 -17.63
N GLU A 70 13.78 -0.25 -17.32
CA GLU A 70 14.42 0.98 -17.81
C GLU A 70 15.88 1.07 -17.37
N LEU A 71 16.19 0.66 -16.14
CA LEU A 71 17.56 0.59 -15.63
C LEU A 71 18.43 -0.34 -16.47
N LYS A 72 17.94 -1.55 -16.77
CA LYS A 72 18.67 -2.50 -17.62
C LYS A 72 18.90 -1.95 -19.02
N ASP A 73 17.88 -1.31 -19.60
CA ASP A 73 17.99 -0.71 -20.92
C ASP A 73 19.07 0.39 -20.93
N ARG A 74 19.13 1.25 -19.91
CA ARG A 74 20.19 2.27 -19.75
C ARG A 74 21.57 1.67 -19.49
N MET A 75 21.67 0.63 -18.68
CA MET A 75 22.95 -0.06 -18.44
C MET A 75 23.49 -0.72 -19.72
N ASP A 76 22.62 -1.33 -20.53
CA ASP A 76 22.99 -1.91 -21.82
C ASP A 76 23.42 -0.84 -22.84
N GLU A 77 22.79 0.34 -22.82
CA GLU A 77 23.23 1.50 -23.61
C GLU A 77 24.61 1.98 -23.17
N LEU A 78 24.82 2.16 -21.87
CA LEU A 78 26.10 2.58 -21.30
C LEU A 78 27.23 1.64 -21.70
N LYS A 79 26.98 0.33 -21.63
CA LYS A 79 27.95 -0.69 -22.03
C LYS A 79 28.30 -0.59 -23.52
N LYS A 80 27.30 -0.45 -24.40
CA LYS A 80 27.53 -0.30 -25.85
C LYS A 80 28.36 0.94 -26.16
N ASP A 81 28.15 2.03 -25.44
CA ASP A 81 28.92 3.26 -25.65
C ASP A 81 30.35 3.12 -25.14
N ALA A 82 30.57 2.45 -24.01
CA ALA A 82 31.90 2.09 -23.53
C ALA A 82 32.67 1.17 -24.50
N GLU A 83 31.99 0.18 -25.11
CA GLU A 83 32.60 -0.70 -26.12
C GLU A 83 33.00 0.07 -27.39
N LYS A 84 32.15 0.99 -27.88
CA LYS A 84 32.47 1.82 -29.07
C LYS A 84 33.66 2.73 -28.85
N GLU A 85 33.81 3.33 -27.67
CA GLU A 85 34.98 4.18 -27.37
C GLU A 85 36.27 3.35 -27.34
N LYS A 86 36.24 2.16 -26.72
CA LYS A 86 37.39 1.22 -26.76
C LYS A 86 37.78 0.81 -28.19
N GLU A 87 36.81 0.63 -29.09
CA GLU A 87 37.09 0.33 -30.50
C GLU A 87 37.71 1.51 -31.25
N LYS A 88 37.29 2.76 -30.96
CA LYS A 88 37.84 3.97 -31.61
C LYS A 88 39.30 4.24 -31.22
N GLU A 89 39.68 3.97 -29.97
CA GLU A 89 41.06 4.13 -29.51
C GLU A 89 41.98 3.00 -30.04
N GLY A 90 41.43 1.82 -30.35
CA GLY A 90 42.17 0.69 -30.93
C GLY A 90 42.58 0.86 -32.40
N GLU A 91 41.97 1.79 -33.15
CA GLU A 91 42.25 2.03 -34.57
C GLU A 91 43.24 3.19 -34.85
N GLY A 92 43.74 3.90 -33.84
CA GLY A 92 44.68 5.00 -34.03
C GLY A 92 45.54 5.35 -32.82
N GLU A 93 46.85 5.11 -32.97
CA GLU A 93 47.99 5.52 -32.10
C GLU A 93 48.55 4.47 -31.13
N GLU A 94 49.89 4.47 -31.04
CA GLU A 94 50.74 3.58 -30.23
C GLU A 94 50.30 3.53 -28.76
N PRO A 95 50.52 2.40 -28.06
CA PRO A 95 50.00 2.19 -26.71
C PRO A 95 50.61 3.21 -25.74
N PRO A 96 49.81 4.07 -25.08
CA PRO A 96 50.24 4.69 -23.84
C PRO A 96 50.38 3.59 -22.80
N ALA A 97 51.33 3.78 -21.89
CA ALA A 97 51.59 2.90 -20.76
C ALA A 97 50.32 2.69 -19.93
N GLU A 98 50.25 1.52 -19.28
CA GLU A 98 49.34 1.14 -18.19
C GLU A 98 48.90 2.38 -17.37
N ASP A 99 47.74 2.94 -17.73
CA ASP A 99 47.11 4.02 -16.98
C ASP A 99 45.70 3.55 -16.65
N ASP A 100 45.50 3.24 -15.38
CA ASP A 100 44.24 2.76 -14.79
C ASP A 100 43.14 3.86 -14.84
N GLY A 101 43.40 5.01 -15.48
CA GLY A 101 42.50 6.16 -15.64
C GLY A 101 41.64 6.17 -16.91
N LEU A 102 41.52 5.05 -17.63
CA LEU A 102 40.84 4.97 -18.93
C LEU A 102 39.32 5.24 -18.85
N LEU A 103 38.72 5.14 -17.66
CA LEU A 103 37.30 5.43 -17.42
C LEU A 103 37.06 6.90 -17.00
N ASP A 104 38.07 7.61 -16.47
CA ASP A 104 37.91 8.97 -15.92
C ASP A 104 37.47 10.00 -16.98
N GLY A 105 37.92 9.84 -18.24
CA GLY A 105 37.60 10.78 -19.32
C GLY A 105 36.21 10.60 -19.95
N ILE A 106 35.58 9.42 -19.79
CA ILE A 106 34.30 9.08 -20.43
C ILE A 106 33.11 9.60 -19.59
N PHE A 107 33.29 9.71 -18.27
CA PHE A 107 32.17 9.95 -17.33
C PHE A 107 32.10 11.37 -16.76
N ASP A 108 33.04 12.24 -17.11
CA ASP A 108 33.03 13.67 -16.73
C ASP A 108 31.80 14.44 -17.26
N GLY A 109 31.07 13.88 -18.22
CA GLY A 109 29.86 14.48 -18.81
C GLY A 109 28.63 14.51 -17.89
N VAL A 110 28.58 13.68 -16.84
CA VAL A 110 27.41 13.56 -15.94
C VAL A 110 27.59 14.39 -14.66
N GLY A 111 28.80 14.85 -14.35
CA GLY A 111 29.11 15.62 -13.14
C GLY A 111 28.85 14.87 -11.83
N LYS A 112 28.63 13.55 -11.90
CA LYS A 112 28.45 12.62 -10.78
C LYS A 112 29.55 11.57 -10.87
N GLU A 113 30.20 11.25 -9.74
CA GLU A 113 31.13 10.12 -9.67
C GLU A 113 30.36 8.81 -9.90
N MET A 114 30.92 7.94 -10.75
CA MET A 114 30.33 6.64 -11.02
C MET A 114 30.46 5.74 -9.77
N PRO A 115 29.38 5.08 -9.34
CA PRO A 115 29.45 4.06 -8.31
C PRO A 115 30.40 2.91 -8.69
N ALA A 116 31.26 2.47 -7.76
CA ALA A 116 32.28 1.45 -8.02
C ALA A 116 31.70 0.09 -8.47
N ASP A 117 30.47 -0.23 -8.08
CA ASP A 117 29.74 -1.42 -8.51
C ASP A 117 29.28 -1.33 -9.97
N LEU A 118 28.86 -0.14 -10.43
CA LEU A 118 28.58 0.12 -11.84
C LEU A 118 29.85 0.03 -12.70
N GLU A 119 30.96 0.57 -12.20
CA GLU A 119 32.27 0.48 -12.86
C GLU A 119 32.70 -0.98 -13.01
N ALA A 120 32.65 -1.75 -11.93
CA ALA A 120 32.96 -3.17 -11.95
C ALA A 120 32.03 -3.96 -12.88
N TRP A 121 30.76 -3.57 -12.99
CA TRP A 121 29.80 -4.20 -13.91
C TRP A 121 30.12 -3.93 -15.39
N LEU A 122 30.67 -2.75 -15.71
CA LEU A 122 31.12 -2.43 -17.07
C LEU A 122 32.31 -3.30 -17.49
N GLU A 123 33.17 -3.69 -16.54
CA GLU A 123 34.27 -4.62 -16.77
C GLU A 123 33.82 -6.09 -16.81
N ASP A 124 32.97 -6.48 -15.86
CA ASP A 124 32.42 -7.83 -15.74
C ASP A 124 30.89 -7.79 -15.49
N PRO A 125 30.07 -8.12 -16.50
CA PRO A 125 28.61 -8.11 -16.39
C PRO A 125 28.02 -9.12 -15.38
N THR A 126 28.85 -9.97 -14.77
CA THR A 126 28.43 -10.91 -13.74
C THR A 126 28.39 -10.32 -12.33
N VAL A 127 28.95 -9.12 -12.14
CA VAL A 127 28.92 -8.40 -10.87
C VAL A 127 27.50 -7.90 -10.57
N ASP A 128 27.07 -8.03 -9.31
CA ASP A 128 25.76 -7.52 -8.86
C ASP A 128 25.87 -6.03 -8.56
N VAL A 129 24.90 -5.25 -9.05
CA VAL A 129 24.88 -3.77 -8.94
C VAL A 129 23.78 -3.37 -7.97
N ASP A 130 24.07 -2.46 -7.03
CA ASP A 130 23.03 -1.92 -6.15
C ASP A 130 22.07 -1.05 -6.98
N LEU A 131 20.83 -1.53 -7.11
CA LEU A 131 19.78 -0.86 -7.87
C LEU A 131 19.58 0.60 -7.44
N ASN A 132 19.77 0.94 -6.16
CA ASN A 132 19.55 2.32 -5.69
C ASN A 132 20.67 3.25 -6.16
N ASP A 133 21.91 2.76 -6.16
CA ASP A 133 23.07 3.55 -6.57
C ASP A 133 23.07 3.71 -8.09
N ALA A 134 22.72 2.64 -8.81
CA ALA A 134 22.54 2.71 -10.26
C ALA A 134 21.37 3.63 -10.68
N LEU A 135 20.24 3.59 -9.97
CA LEU A 135 19.12 4.51 -10.24
C LEU A 135 19.51 5.98 -10.00
N LYS A 136 20.26 6.29 -8.94
CA LYS A 136 20.70 7.67 -8.65
C LYS A 136 21.71 8.20 -9.65
N TYR A 137 22.56 7.31 -10.17
CA TYR A 137 23.57 7.67 -11.15
C TYR A 137 22.97 7.85 -12.54
N LEU A 138 22.18 6.87 -13.01
CA LEU A 138 21.70 6.79 -14.39
C LEU A 138 20.44 7.63 -14.66
N PHE A 139 19.68 7.99 -13.62
CA PHE A 139 18.43 8.73 -13.77
C PHE A 139 18.43 9.98 -12.92
N GLU A 140 17.76 11.00 -13.43
CA GLU A 140 17.35 12.15 -12.61
C GLU A 140 16.09 11.81 -11.81
N GLU A 141 15.89 12.45 -10.66
CA GLU A 141 14.72 12.19 -9.80
C GLU A 141 13.39 12.38 -10.57
N GLU A 142 13.33 13.34 -11.49
CA GLU A 142 12.15 13.59 -12.32
C GLU A 142 11.85 12.42 -13.27
N GLU A 143 12.87 11.78 -13.84
CA GLU A 143 12.68 10.60 -14.70
C GLU A 143 12.19 9.41 -13.88
N VAL A 144 12.76 9.19 -12.69
CA VAL A 144 12.29 8.13 -11.78
C VAL A 144 10.84 8.36 -11.40
N ASN A 145 10.44 9.61 -11.15
CA ASN A 145 9.05 9.97 -10.88
C ASN A 145 8.15 9.67 -12.08
N GLN A 146 8.54 10.08 -13.28
CA GLN A 146 7.75 9.82 -14.49
C GLN A 146 7.55 8.32 -14.75
N ILE A 147 8.62 7.52 -14.61
CA ILE A 147 8.54 6.06 -14.78
C ILE A 147 7.66 5.45 -13.69
N ALA A 148 7.87 5.82 -12.42
CA ALA A 148 7.12 5.22 -11.32
C ALA A 148 5.63 5.59 -11.33
N CYS A 149 5.32 6.88 -11.47
CA CYS A 149 3.95 7.37 -11.55
C CYS A 149 3.25 6.87 -12.82
N GLY A 150 3.99 6.83 -13.95
CA GLY A 150 3.50 6.26 -15.21
C GLY A 150 3.13 4.79 -15.08
N ALA A 151 3.99 3.99 -14.44
CA ALA A 151 3.76 2.56 -14.21
C ALA A 151 2.53 2.32 -13.32
N ILE A 152 2.37 3.09 -12.25
CA ILE A 152 1.20 3.01 -11.37
C ILE A 152 -0.08 3.38 -12.14
N ASN A 153 -0.07 4.49 -12.88
CA ASN A 153 -1.24 4.93 -13.64
C ASN A 153 -1.63 3.91 -14.74
N ALA A 154 -0.66 3.34 -15.44
CA ALA A 154 -0.90 2.32 -16.46
C ALA A 154 -1.48 1.01 -15.89
N ASN A 155 -1.20 0.70 -14.61
CA ASN A 155 -1.64 -0.52 -13.94
C ASN A 155 -2.68 -0.26 -12.84
N ARG A 156 -3.36 0.88 -12.88
CA ARG A 156 -4.33 1.28 -11.86
C ARG A 156 -5.35 0.18 -11.58
N SER A 157 -5.93 -0.42 -12.62
CA SER A 157 -6.91 -1.50 -12.49
C SER A 157 -6.38 -2.72 -11.75
N ARG A 158 -5.11 -3.09 -11.99
CA ARG A 158 -4.45 -4.23 -11.31
C ARG A 158 -4.28 -3.95 -9.81
N ILE A 159 -3.90 -2.72 -9.46
CA ILE A 159 -3.73 -2.29 -8.07
C ILE A 159 -5.08 -2.22 -7.35
N GLU A 160 -6.11 -1.71 -8.02
CA GLU A 160 -7.49 -1.70 -7.50
C GLU A 160 -8.04 -3.12 -7.32
N GLU A 161 -7.74 -4.04 -8.24
CA GLU A 161 -8.13 -5.45 -8.12
C GLU A 161 -7.45 -6.12 -6.92
N ALA A 162 -6.16 -5.85 -6.68
CA ALA A 162 -5.47 -6.32 -5.48
C ALA A 162 -6.14 -5.78 -4.20
N ALA A 163 -6.48 -4.50 -4.15
CA ALA A 163 -7.20 -3.92 -3.01
C ALA A 163 -8.56 -4.61 -2.79
N ARG A 164 -9.34 -4.77 -3.86
CA ARG A 164 -10.65 -5.44 -3.84
C ARG A 164 -10.54 -6.89 -3.38
N HIS A 165 -9.57 -7.64 -3.91
CA HIS A 165 -9.35 -9.04 -3.53
C HIS A 165 -9.19 -9.21 -2.01
N TYR A 166 -8.36 -8.38 -1.39
CA TYR A 166 -8.11 -8.45 0.05
C TYR A 166 -9.26 -7.89 0.89
N ALA A 167 -9.99 -6.87 0.41
CA ALA A 167 -11.20 -6.40 1.06
C ALA A 167 -12.31 -7.45 1.06
N THR A 168 -12.58 -8.08 -0.10
CA THR A 168 -13.62 -9.13 -0.24
C THR A 168 -13.29 -10.35 0.62
N LYS A 169 -12.01 -10.72 0.73
CA LYS A 169 -11.56 -11.78 1.65
C LYS A 169 -11.89 -11.46 3.12
N ASN A 170 -11.98 -10.19 3.47
CA ASN A 170 -12.40 -9.69 4.78
C ASN A 170 -13.90 -9.30 4.83
N LYS A 171 -14.70 -9.79 3.88
CA LYS A 171 -16.16 -9.59 3.80
C LYS A 171 -16.56 -8.13 3.62
N SER A 172 -15.83 -7.42 2.76
CA SER A 172 -16.20 -6.08 2.33
C SER A 172 -16.21 -6.00 0.81
N ASP A 173 -17.34 -5.53 0.27
CA ASP A 173 -17.63 -5.64 -1.17
C ASP A 173 -17.55 -4.28 -1.88
N ASP A 174 -17.63 -3.19 -1.11
CA ASP A 174 -17.52 -1.83 -1.62
C ASP A 174 -16.18 -1.22 -1.18
N VAL A 175 -15.34 -0.97 -2.17
CA VAL A 175 -13.96 -0.51 -2.02
C VAL A 175 -13.72 0.61 -3.02
N GLU A 176 -13.30 1.75 -2.49
CA GLU A 176 -12.86 2.91 -3.25
C GLU A 176 -11.37 3.11 -2.98
N VAL A 177 -10.59 3.22 -4.05
CA VAL A 177 -9.13 3.38 -3.98
C VAL A 177 -8.77 4.73 -4.59
N GLU A 178 -8.07 5.54 -3.81
CA GLU A 178 -7.54 6.82 -4.23
C GLU A 178 -6.01 6.75 -4.23
N PHE A 179 -5.43 7.13 -5.37
CA PHE A 179 -3.98 7.14 -5.58
C PHE A 179 -3.43 8.53 -5.29
N PHE A 180 -2.25 8.59 -4.70
CA PHE A 180 -1.53 9.83 -4.38
C PHE A 180 -2.32 10.75 -3.42
N TYR A 181 -2.76 10.17 -2.32
CA TYR A 181 -3.56 10.87 -1.32
C TYR A 181 -2.75 11.90 -0.53
N ASN A 182 -3.28 13.11 -0.35
CA ASN A 182 -2.63 14.24 0.36
C ASN A 182 -1.26 14.65 -0.21
N ASN A 183 -1.08 14.63 -1.54
CA ASN A 183 0.18 14.96 -2.21
C ASN A 183 1.37 14.10 -1.72
N ALA A 184 1.08 12.89 -1.25
CA ALA A 184 2.07 11.94 -0.77
C ALA A 184 2.01 10.65 -1.59
N PHE A 185 3.14 9.95 -1.69
CA PHE A 185 3.27 8.67 -2.39
C PHE A 185 2.64 7.53 -1.56
N GLN A 186 1.32 7.60 -1.41
CA GLN A 186 0.52 6.70 -0.60
C GLN A 186 -0.81 6.42 -1.29
N ILE A 187 -1.39 5.27 -0.96
CA ILE A 187 -2.70 4.84 -1.44
C ILE A 187 -3.68 4.93 -0.29
N TYR A 188 -4.81 5.58 -0.53
CA TYR A 188 -5.94 5.63 0.38
C TYR A 188 -7.01 4.65 -0.08
N VAL A 189 -7.53 3.87 0.87
CA VAL A 189 -8.62 2.93 0.61
C VAL A 189 -9.76 3.22 1.58
N GLU A 190 -10.94 3.44 1.02
CA GLU A 190 -12.20 3.50 1.75
C GLU A 190 -12.98 2.22 1.51
N VAL A 191 -13.47 1.62 2.58
CA VAL A 191 -14.29 0.42 2.55
C VAL A 191 -15.63 0.73 3.20
N LYS A 192 -16.71 0.39 2.50
CA LYS A 192 -18.09 0.57 2.99
C LYS A 192 -18.71 -0.79 3.24
N LYS A 193 -19.31 -0.96 4.42
CA LYS A 193 -20.01 -2.19 4.79
C LYS A 193 -21.33 -1.88 5.51
N GLY A 194 -22.42 -2.51 5.07
CA GLY A 194 -23.69 -2.47 5.79
C GLY A 194 -23.61 -3.24 7.10
N ALA A 195 -24.27 -2.76 8.15
CA ALA A 195 -24.43 -3.52 9.39
C ALA A 195 -25.37 -4.70 9.14
N GLU A 196 -24.86 -5.95 9.28
CA GLU A 196 -25.64 -7.16 8.93
C GLU A 196 -26.79 -7.47 9.91
N PHE A 197 -26.87 -6.79 11.07
CA PHE A 197 -27.92 -6.99 12.07
C PHE A 197 -28.12 -5.72 12.91
N VAL A 198 -29.17 -4.96 12.60
CA VAL A 198 -29.63 -3.84 13.41
C VAL A 198 -31.09 -4.10 13.78
N THR A 199 -31.44 -4.04 15.08
CA THR A 199 -32.84 -4.26 15.50
C THR A 199 -33.76 -3.10 15.12
N VAL A 200 -33.19 -1.96 14.72
CA VAL A 200 -33.90 -0.79 14.22
C VAL A 200 -34.04 -0.89 12.70
N ASP A 201 -35.24 -0.61 12.20
CA ASP A 201 -35.56 -0.68 10.77
C ASP A 201 -34.59 0.18 9.93
N GLU A 202 -34.17 -0.32 8.77
CA GLU A 202 -33.20 0.37 7.90
C GLU A 202 -33.72 1.74 7.45
N GLU A 203 -35.04 1.89 7.29
CA GLU A 203 -35.72 3.16 6.98
C GLU A 203 -35.55 4.22 8.09
N ALA A 204 -35.37 3.81 9.35
CA ALA A 204 -35.13 4.73 10.46
C ALA A 204 -33.67 5.21 10.53
N LEU A 205 -32.74 4.51 9.87
CA LEU A 205 -31.31 4.79 9.84
C LEU A 205 -30.86 5.52 8.56
N GLY A 206 -31.69 5.50 7.51
CA GLY A 206 -31.43 6.14 6.21
C GLY A 206 -30.25 5.54 5.45
N GLU A 207 -29.75 6.24 4.42
CA GLU A 207 -28.55 5.84 3.64
C GLU A 207 -27.25 5.73 4.47
N ASN A 208 -27.30 6.09 5.76
CA ASN A 208 -26.17 6.13 6.67
C ASN A 208 -25.94 4.82 7.46
N ASN A 209 -26.65 3.72 7.15
CA ASN A 209 -26.40 2.42 7.78
C ASN A 209 -25.11 1.72 7.28
N GLN A 210 -24.27 2.46 6.53
CA GLN A 210 -22.96 2.00 6.08
C GLN A 210 -21.89 2.37 7.10
N VAL A 211 -21.28 1.34 7.70
CA VAL A 211 -20.06 1.48 8.48
C VAL A 211 -18.91 1.68 7.50
N LYS A 212 -18.43 2.92 7.44
CA LYS A 212 -17.24 3.29 6.69
C LYS A 212 -16.00 3.05 7.52
N ALA A 213 -14.98 2.50 6.89
CA ALA A 213 -13.64 2.44 7.43
C ALA A 213 -12.65 2.83 6.35
N ASN A 214 -11.57 3.48 6.75
CA ASN A 214 -10.56 3.97 5.84
C ASN A 214 -9.17 3.66 6.37
N ALA A 215 -8.25 3.48 5.44
CA ALA A 215 -6.86 3.25 5.71
C ALA A 215 -6.01 3.87 4.61
N SER A 216 -4.80 4.29 4.97
CA SER A 216 -3.79 4.74 4.02
C SER A 216 -2.50 3.96 4.21
N SER A 217 -1.87 3.55 3.11
CA SER A 217 -0.58 2.87 3.13
C SER A 217 0.42 3.61 2.24
N VAL A 218 1.60 3.89 2.80
CA VAL A 218 2.71 4.50 2.06
C VAL A 218 3.29 3.47 1.11
N ILE A 219 3.48 3.86 -0.15
CA ILE A 219 4.17 3.04 -1.14
C ILE A 219 5.68 3.18 -0.87
N GLN A 220 6.37 2.06 -0.64
CA GLN A 220 7.78 2.09 -0.21
C GLN A 220 8.73 2.44 -1.37
N SER A 221 9.18 3.70 -1.45
CA SER A 221 10.15 4.14 -2.47
C SER A 221 11.54 3.50 -2.30
N PRO A 222 12.36 3.47 -3.36
CA PRO A 222 13.78 3.11 -3.28
C PRO A 222 14.55 4.00 -2.30
N LYS A 223 15.67 3.50 -1.75
CA LYS A 223 16.38 4.20 -0.68
C LYS A 223 17.03 5.48 -1.18
N GLY A 224 16.62 6.61 -0.59
CA GLY A 224 17.16 7.92 -0.92
C GLY A 224 16.63 8.49 -2.23
N ILE A 225 15.52 7.95 -2.74
CA ILE A 225 14.77 8.53 -3.86
C ILE A 225 13.39 8.92 -3.35
N ASN A 226 13.02 10.19 -3.55
CA ASN A 226 11.71 10.69 -3.18
C ASN A 226 10.78 10.71 -4.39
N ILE A 227 9.79 9.83 -4.40
CA ILE A 227 8.83 9.74 -5.50
C ILE A 227 7.67 10.69 -5.25
N ILE A 228 7.45 11.62 -6.18
CA ILE A 228 6.33 12.58 -6.13
C ILE A 228 5.51 12.43 -7.41
N CYS A 229 4.24 12.06 -7.24
CA CYS A 229 3.27 11.98 -8.33
C CYS A 229 2.25 13.10 -8.16
N ASN A 230 2.07 13.91 -9.20
CA ASN A 230 1.06 14.96 -9.29
C ASN A 230 -0.06 14.58 -10.27
#